data_AF-X0XFT2-F1
#
_entry.id   AF-X0XFT2-F1
#
_cell.length_a   1.000
_cell.length_b   1.000
_cell.length_c   1.000
_cell.angle_alpha   90.00
_cell.angle_beta   90.00
_cell.angle_gamma   90.00
#
_symmetry.space_group_name_H-M   'P 1'
#
loop_
_entity.id
_entity.type
_entity.pdbx_description
1 polymer ?
#
loop_
_entity_poly.entity_id
_entity_poly.type
_entity_poly.pdbx_seq_one_letter_code
_entity_poly.pdbx_strand_id
1 'polypeptide(L)'
;TKTRYLCATIGGMLGGLSGAIYSLFYNPVWNYNFLMGWGFIALALVFFSTWNPLILLGGSLLFGTLWQLSLNPQLVLPGLLSRYIWRTIPFVITIGVLLIISTKWFRIRWGAAKPEALATPYVKE
;
A
#
# COMPACT_ATOMS: atom_id res chain seq x y z
N THR A 1 20.63 11.97 13.90
CA THR A 1 20.11 11.06 14.97
C THR A 1 18.64 11.32 15.29
N LYS A 2 18.25 12.55 15.69
CA LYS A 2 16.85 12.90 16.03
C LYS A 2 15.81 12.52 14.96
N THR A 3 16.08 12.84 13.68
CA THR A 3 15.17 12.52 12.57
C THR A 3 14.95 11.02 12.38
N ARG A 4 15.99 10.19 12.56
CA ARG A 4 15.87 8.72 12.45
C ARG A 4 14.98 8.15 13.54
N TYR A 5 15.19 8.59 14.79
CA TYR A 5 14.34 8.19 15.91
C TYR A 5 12.89 8.65 15.69
N LEU A 6 12.68 9.90 15.24
CA LEU A 6 11.35 10.41 14.93
C LEU A 6 10.65 9.55 13.85
N CYS A 7 11.34 9.26 12.74
CA CYS A 7 10.77 8.41 11.67
C CYS A 7 10.47 7.00 12.15
N ALA A 8 11.34 6.40 12.97
CA ALA A 8 11.12 5.06 13.53
C ALA A 8 9.93 5.03 14.51
N THR A 9 9.84 6.01 15.39
CA THR A 9 8.73 6.12 16.35
C THR A 9 7.40 6.37 15.64
N ILE A 10 7.35 7.30 14.68
CA ILE A 10 6.13 7.58 13.90
C ILE A 10 5.74 6.35 13.07
N GLY A 11 6.70 5.70 12.41
CA GLY A 11 6.45 4.48 11.65
C GLY A 11 5.89 3.35 12.53
N GLY A 12 6.45 3.17 13.72
CA GLY A 12 5.94 2.22 14.72
C GLY A 12 4.53 2.57 15.21
N MET A 13 4.25 3.84 15.48
CA MET A 13 2.92 4.31 15.88
C MET A 13 1.88 4.05 14.78
N LEU A 14 2.19 4.36 13.53
CA LEU A 14 1.30 4.10 12.39
C LEU A 14 1.07 2.59 12.15
N GLY A 15 2.12 1.78 12.30
CA GLY A 15 2.00 0.31 12.24
C GLY A 15 1.11 -0.25 13.36
N GLY A 16 1.27 0.27 14.58
CA GLY A 16 0.41 -0.09 15.72
C GLY A 16 -1.05 0.30 15.51
N LEU A 17 -1.31 1.53 15.02
CA LEU A 17 -2.66 1.99 14.68
C LEU A 17 -3.31 1.12 13.60
N SER A 18 -2.57 0.76 12.55
CA SER A 18 -3.06 -0.14 11.51
C SER A 18 -3.46 -1.51 12.09
N GLY A 19 -2.65 -2.07 13.00
CA GLY A 19 -2.97 -3.33 13.66
C GLY A 19 -4.21 -3.25 14.55
N ALA A 20 -4.34 -2.16 15.32
CA ALA A 20 -5.51 -1.93 16.18
C ALA A 20 -6.81 -1.80 15.36
N ILE A 21 -6.80 -1.03 14.28
CA ILE A 21 -7.97 -0.89 13.39
C ILE A 21 -8.34 -2.24 12.78
N TYR A 22 -7.36 -3.03 12.34
CA TYR A 22 -7.62 -4.34 11.75
C TYR A 22 -8.27 -5.30 12.74
N SER A 23 -7.73 -5.41 13.95
CA SER A 23 -8.24 -6.31 14.99
C SER A 23 -9.58 -5.88 15.59
N LEU A 24 -9.89 -4.57 15.62
CA LEU A 24 -11.13 -4.07 16.21
C LEU A 24 -12.29 -3.98 15.21
N PHE A 25 -12.02 -3.55 13.97
CA PHE A 25 -13.06 -3.29 12.98
C PHE A 25 -13.12 -4.30 11.85
N TYR A 26 -11.97 -4.75 11.35
CA TYR A 26 -11.94 -5.54 10.11
C TYR A 26 -12.22 -7.02 10.33
N ASN A 27 -11.56 -7.62 11.33
CA ASN A 27 -11.81 -9.01 11.70
C ASN A 27 -11.70 -9.18 13.23
N PRO A 28 -12.81 -9.00 13.97
CA PRO A 28 -12.80 -9.02 15.44
C PRO A 28 -12.69 -10.44 16.04
N VAL A 29 -12.63 -11.47 15.20
CA VAL A 29 -12.48 -12.87 15.64
C VAL A 29 -10.99 -13.22 15.70
N TRP A 30 -10.58 -14.22 16.49
CA TRP A 30 -9.20 -14.72 16.49
C TRP A 30 -8.99 -15.88 15.48
N ASN A 31 -7.88 -15.91 14.76
CA ASN A 31 -7.50 -16.87 13.71
C ASN A 31 -5.97 -16.90 13.59
N TYR A 32 -5.43 -18.08 13.30
CA TYR A 32 -4.00 -18.36 13.34
C TYR A 32 -3.20 -17.73 12.18
N ASN A 33 -3.83 -17.22 11.10
CA ASN A 33 -3.15 -16.75 9.89
C ASN A 33 -3.74 -15.44 9.28
N PHE A 34 -4.17 -14.50 10.11
CA PHE A 34 -4.96 -13.35 9.64
C PHE A 34 -4.35 -12.42 8.58
N LEU A 35 -3.03 -12.22 8.62
CA LEU A 35 -2.30 -11.32 7.71
C LEU A 35 -1.28 -12.07 6.86
N MET A 36 -1.28 -13.41 6.94
CA MET A 36 -0.26 -14.22 6.30
C MET A 36 -0.38 -14.07 4.78
N GLY A 37 0.74 -13.71 4.14
CA GLY A 37 0.80 -13.49 2.69
C GLY A 37 0.34 -12.10 2.22
N TRP A 38 0.04 -11.15 3.10
CA TRP A 38 -0.38 -9.78 2.69
C TRP A 38 0.79 -8.80 2.58
N GLY A 39 1.99 -9.19 3.03
CA GLY A 39 3.18 -8.34 3.01
C GLY A 39 3.66 -7.93 1.61
N PHE A 40 3.31 -8.67 0.55
CA PHE A 40 3.67 -8.29 -0.82
C PHE A 40 3.03 -6.96 -1.25
N ILE A 41 1.88 -6.60 -0.67
CA ILE A 41 1.16 -5.36 -0.98
C ILE A 41 2.00 -4.15 -0.55
N ALA A 42 2.63 -4.23 0.63
CA ALA A 42 3.52 -3.18 1.12
C ALA A 42 4.72 -2.99 0.19
N LEU A 43 5.34 -4.09 -0.28
CA LEU A 43 6.44 -4.02 -1.25
C LEU A 43 5.97 -3.37 -2.55
N ALA A 44 4.85 -3.83 -3.12
CA ALA A 44 4.30 -3.30 -4.36
C ALA A 44 4.01 -1.79 -4.27
N LEU A 45 3.39 -1.33 -3.19
CA LEU A 45 3.09 0.08 -2.96
C LEU A 45 4.35 0.94 -2.87
N VAL A 46 5.37 0.50 -2.15
CA VAL A 46 6.64 1.24 -2.03
C VAL A 46 7.33 1.37 -3.39
N PHE A 47 7.35 0.28 -4.17
CA PHE A 47 7.94 0.30 -5.52
C PHE A 47 7.18 1.22 -6.47
N PHE A 48 5.85 1.09 -6.55
CA PHE A 48 5.04 1.92 -7.44
C PHE A 48 5.03 3.38 -7.03
N SER A 49 5.12 3.65 -5.73
CA SER A 49 5.19 5.00 -5.22
C SER A 49 6.50 5.72 -5.51
N THR A 50 7.54 5.02 -6.01
CA THR A 50 8.87 5.61 -6.26
C THR A 50 9.39 6.38 -5.02
N TRP A 51 9.18 5.83 -3.82
CA TRP A 51 9.56 6.44 -2.53
C TRP A 51 8.92 7.80 -2.19
N ASN A 52 7.96 8.28 -2.99
CA ASN A 52 7.26 9.54 -2.71
C ASN A 52 6.10 9.31 -1.72
N PRO A 53 6.11 9.91 -0.51
CA PRO A 53 5.08 9.63 0.49
C PRO A 53 3.65 10.03 0.07
N LEU A 54 3.49 11.05 -0.79
CA LEU A 54 2.19 11.50 -1.27
C LEU A 54 1.58 10.48 -2.24
N ILE A 55 2.40 9.95 -3.15
CA ILE A 55 1.97 8.90 -4.09
C ILE A 55 1.67 7.61 -3.32
N LEU A 56 2.42 7.32 -2.25
CA LEU A 56 2.22 6.15 -1.41
C LEU A 56 0.86 6.20 -0.70
N LEU A 57 0.50 7.36 -0.15
CA LEU A 57 -0.81 7.57 0.48
C LEU A 57 -1.97 7.45 -0.52
N GLY A 58 -1.85 8.06 -1.71
CA GLY A 58 -2.85 7.91 -2.76
C GLY A 58 -2.99 6.46 -3.25
N GLY A 59 -1.86 5.78 -3.44
CA GLY A 59 -1.80 4.39 -3.86
C GLY A 59 -2.37 3.43 -2.81
N SER A 60 -2.12 3.65 -1.52
CA SER A 60 -2.65 2.81 -0.45
C SER A 60 -4.17 2.94 -0.30
N LEU A 61 -4.71 4.15 -0.42
CA LEU A 61 -6.16 4.40 -0.43
C LEU A 61 -6.84 3.72 -1.62
N LEU A 62 -6.29 3.89 -2.82
CA LEU A 62 -6.80 3.27 -4.04
C LEU A 62 -6.73 1.73 -3.93
N PHE A 63 -5.60 1.17 -3.51
CA PHE A 63 -5.46 -0.27 -3.38
C PHE A 63 -6.41 -0.86 -2.32
N GLY A 64 -6.52 -0.21 -1.16
CA GLY A 64 -7.41 -0.65 -0.07
C GLY A 64 -8.88 -0.64 -0.47
N THR A 65 -9.34 0.43 -1.13
CA THR A 65 -10.72 0.53 -1.63
C THR A 65 -11.04 -0.53 -2.68
N LEU A 66 -10.13 -0.77 -3.62
CA LEU A 66 -10.29 -1.81 -4.64
C LEU A 66 -10.28 -3.22 -4.06
N TRP A 67 -9.44 -3.45 -3.04
CA TRP A 67 -9.41 -4.72 -2.34
C TRP A 67 -10.76 -5.03 -1.68
N GLN A 68 -11.36 -4.05 -0.99
CA GLN A 68 -12.68 -4.21 -0.40
C GLN A 68 -13.78 -4.42 -1.45
N LEU A 69 -13.72 -3.66 -2.56
CA LEU A 69 -14.66 -3.79 -3.67
C LEU A 69 -14.63 -5.19 -4.29
N SER A 70 -13.44 -5.76 -4.43
CA SER A 70 -13.23 -7.11 -4.95
C SER A 70 -13.81 -8.21 -4.04
N LEU A 71 -13.86 -7.99 -2.74
CA LEU A 71 -14.38 -8.97 -1.77
C LEU A 71 -15.92 -8.97 -1.73
N ASN A 72 -16.52 -7.78 -1.84
CA ASN A 72 -17.97 -7.59 -1.71
C ASN A 72 -18.57 -6.85 -2.90
N PRO A 73 -18.45 -7.37 -4.13
CA PRO A 73 -18.92 -6.67 -5.31
C PRO A 73 -20.44 -6.46 -5.33
N GLN A 74 -21.18 -7.37 -4.69
CA GLN A 74 -22.64 -7.26 -4.54
C GLN A 74 -23.09 -6.03 -3.74
N LEU A 75 -22.24 -5.43 -2.89
CA LEU A 75 -22.61 -4.25 -2.11
C LEU A 75 -22.70 -2.97 -2.96
N VAL A 76 -21.99 -2.93 -4.10
CA VAL A 76 -21.87 -1.72 -4.91
C VAL A 76 -22.60 -1.88 -6.24
N LEU A 77 -22.48 -3.04 -6.90
CA LEU A 77 -23.11 -3.31 -8.20
C LEU A 77 -23.73 -4.72 -8.22
N PRO A 78 -24.94 -4.88 -7.66
CA PRO A 78 -25.61 -6.18 -7.62
C PRO A 78 -25.93 -6.66 -9.05
N GLY A 79 -25.51 -7.89 -9.37
CA GLY A 79 -25.92 -8.60 -10.59
C GLY A 79 -25.21 -8.22 -11.90
N LEU A 80 -24.27 -7.27 -11.89
CA LEU A 80 -23.64 -6.79 -13.13
C LEU A 80 -22.57 -7.73 -13.71
N LEU A 81 -21.78 -8.40 -12.87
CA LEU A 81 -20.71 -9.30 -13.30
C LEU A 81 -20.56 -10.49 -12.35
N SER A 82 -20.08 -11.61 -12.87
CA SER A 82 -19.75 -12.79 -12.06
C SER A 82 -18.68 -12.45 -11.01
N ARG A 83 -18.80 -13.06 -9.82
CA ARG A 83 -17.88 -12.85 -8.69
C ARG A 83 -16.40 -13.05 -9.06
N TYR A 84 -16.12 -13.93 -10.02
CA TYR A 84 -14.77 -14.19 -10.51
C TYR A 84 -14.16 -12.98 -11.24
N ILE A 85 -14.96 -12.24 -12.01
CA ILE A 85 -14.51 -11.06 -12.75
C ILE A 85 -14.17 -9.93 -11.77
N TRP A 86 -14.99 -9.75 -10.73
CA TRP A 86 -14.73 -8.79 -9.66
C TRP A 86 -13.42 -9.07 -8.91
N ARG A 87 -13.05 -10.34 -8.73
CA ARG A 87 -11.77 -10.72 -8.12
C ARG A 87 -10.54 -10.37 -8.96
N THR A 88 -10.72 -10.10 -10.25
CA THR A 88 -9.64 -9.71 -11.17
C THR A 88 -9.41 -8.19 -11.19
N ILE A 89 -10.38 -7.38 -10.74
CA ILE A 89 -10.32 -5.91 -10.78
C ILE A 89 -9.07 -5.33 -10.10
N PRO A 90 -8.67 -5.77 -8.89
CA PRO A 90 -7.47 -5.22 -8.25
C PRO A 90 -6.22 -5.41 -9.12
N PHE A 91 -6.13 -6.53 -9.83
CA PHE A 91 -4.99 -6.85 -10.69
C PHE A 91 -5.00 -6.03 -12.00
N VAL A 92 -6.16 -5.84 -12.61
CA VAL A 92 -6.27 -5.00 -13.83
C VAL A 92 -5.88 -3.56 -13.51
N ILE A 93 -6.30 -3.07 -12.35
CA ILE A 93 -5.98 -1.70 -11.95
C ILE A 93 -4.51 -1.56 -11.54
N THR A 94 -3.89 -2.55 -10.89
CA THR A 94 -2.43 -2.49 -10.64
C THR A 94 -1.66 -2.42 -11.95
N ILE A 95 -2.06 -3.19 -12.97
CA ILE A 95 -1.48 -3.10 -14.32
C ILE A 95 -1.66 -1.68 -14.89
N GLY A 96 -2.86 -1.10 -14.79
CA GLY A 96 -3.13 0.28 -15.23
C GLY A 96 -2.26 1.32 -14.53
N VAL A 97 -2.15 1.23 -13.21
CA VAL A 97 -1.29 2.10 -12.38
C VAL A 97 0.18 1.97 -12.79
N LEU A 98 0.66 0.74 -13.02
CA LEU A 98 2.01 0.47 -13.54
C LEU A 98 2.25 1.12 -14.91
N LEU A 99 1.29 1.05 -15.83
CA LEU A 99 1.41 1.67 -17.15
C LEU A 99 1.53 3.20 -17.03
N ILE A 100 0.75 3.81 -16.15
CA ILE A 100 0.82 5.26 -15.88
C ILE A 100 2.19 5.62 -15.30
N ILE A 101 2.65 4.90 -14.27
CA ILE A 101 3.95 5.14 -13.64
C ILE A 101 5.11 4.92 -14.61
N SER A 102 4.98 3.94 -15.52
CA SER A 102 5.97 3.66 -16.56
C SER A 102 5.99 4.72 -17.67
N THR A 103 5.02 5.64 -17.73
CA THR A 103 5.02 6.68 -18.77
C THR A 103 6.21 7.64 -18.59
N LYS A 104 6.87 8.04 -19.69
CA LYS A 104 8.05 8.93 -19.66
C LYS A 104 7.80 10.21 -18.85
N TRP A 105 6.61 10.80 -19.00
CA TRP A 105 6.22 12.00 -18.25
C TRP A 105 6.25 11.78 -16.73
N PHE A 106 5.66 10.68 -16.25
CA PHE A 106 5.60 10.38 -14.83
C PHE A 106 6.99 10.12 -14.25
N ARG A 107 7.82 9.37 -14.99
CA ARG A 107 9.23 9.12 -14.63
C ARG A 107 10.07 10.40 -14.56
N ILE A 108 9.86 11.36 -15.46
CA ILE A 108 10.61 12.62 -15.44
C ILE A 108 10.12 13.53 -14.29
N ARG A 109 8.81 13.57 -14.03
CA ARG A 109 8.20 14.43 -13.00
C ARG A 109 8.44 13.91 -11.58
N TRP A 110 8.44 12.60 -11.38
CA TRP A 110 8.41 11.96 -10.05
C TRP A 110 9.52 10.89 -9.85
N GLY A 111 10.33 10.59 -10.86
CA GLY A 111 11.27 9.46 -10.86
C GLY A 111 12.57 9.63 -10.09
N ALA A 112 12.64 10.58 -9.16
CA ALA A 112 13.91 10.97 -8.53
C ALA A 112 13.86 11.15 -7.00
N ALA A 113 12.83 10.65 -6.29
CA ALA A 113 12.92 10.53 -4.84
C ALA A 113 13.81 9.33 -4.46
N LYS A 114 15.07 9.34 -4.87
CA LYS A 114 16.05 8.35 -4.40
C LYS A 114 16.23 8.60 -2.90
N PRO A 115 16.33 7.58 -2.04
CA PRO A 115 16.53 7.81 -0.62
C PRO A 115 17.98 8.28 -0.36
N GLU A 116 18.24 9.56 -0.63
CA GLU A 116 19.56 10.21 -0.56
C GLU A 116 20.16 10.11 0.85
N ALA A 117 19.30 10.04 1.88
CA ALA A 117 19.69 9.92 3.27
C ALA A 117 20.01 8.47 3.73
N LEU A 118 19.74 7.43 2.92
CA LEU A 118 20.09 6.04 3.28
C LEU A 118 21.53 5.67 2.95
N ALA A 119 22.17 6.41 2.03
CA ALA A 119 23.51 6.08 1.53
C ALA A 119 24.65 6.54 2.45
N THR A 120 24.37 7.28 3.54
CA THR A 120 25.37 7.64 4.53
C THR A 120 25.43 6.56 5.62
N PRO A 121 26.55 5.80 5.74
CA PRO A 121 26.68 4.78 6.77
C PRO A 121 26.53 5.42 8.15
N TYR A 122 25.77 4.77 9.03
CA TYR A 122 25.67 5.20 10.42
C TYR A 122 27.01 4.96 11.11
N VAL A 123 27.75 6.04 11.39
CA VAL A 123 28.91 6.00 12.27
C VAL A 123 28.39 6.00 13.71
N LYS A 124 28.71 4.94 14.46
CA LYS A 124 28.53 4.92 15.91
C LYS A 124 29.60 5.84 16.50
N GLU A 125 29.19 6.96 17.07
CA GLU A 125 29.98 7.60 18.14
C GLU A 125 29.97 6.69 19.38
#